data_AF-A0AAD7W050-F1
#
_entry.id   AF-A0AAD7W050-F1
#
_cell.length_a   1.000
_cell.length_b   1.000
_cell.length_c   1.000
_cell.angle_alpha   90.00
_cell.angle_beta   90.00
_cell.angle_gamma   90.00
#
_symmetry.space_group_name_H-M   'P 1'
#
loop_
_entity.id
_entity.type
_entity.pdbx_description
1 polymer ?
#
loop_
_entity_poly.entity_id
_entity_poly.type
_entity_poly.pdbx_seq_one_letter_code
_entity_poly.pdbx_strand_id
1 'polypeptide(L)'
;MPEVELLRAHLSKLEKAAGFSFFRKIGDKYYVTDKWMATFHEGLKICADHGGTLPLPRGEAENQALAKVVMISLGSPNAFLGATDRHFDDKFVDLSNQPLPFFKWGPSEPNNQMA
;
A
#
# COMPACT_ATOMS: atom_id res chain seq x y z
N MET A 1 10.30 13.48 -30.66
CA MET A 1 8.95 13.80 -31.16
C MET A 1 8.35 14.83 -30.20
N PRO A 2 8.05 16.06 -30.63
CA PRO A 2 7.65 17.16 -29.74
C PRO A 2 6.44 16.85 -28.86
N GLU A 3 5.51 16.04 -29.37
CA GLU A 3 4.31 15.60 -28.65
C GLU A 3 4.62 14.75 -27.41
N VAL A 4 5.61 13.86 -27.49
CA VAL A 4 6.03 13.02 -26.35
C VAL A 4 6.69 13.87 -25.27
N GLU A 5 7.45 14.90 -25.65
CA GLU A 5 8.09 15.83 -24.70
C GLU A 5 7.04 16.68 -23.97
N LEU A 6 6.01 17.16 -24.69
CA LEU A 6 4.89 17.88 -24.09
C LEU A 6 4.10 16.99 -23.12
N LEU A 7 3.79 15.75 -23.50
CA LEU A 7 3.09 14.80 -22.63
C LEU A 7 3.88 14.51 -21.35
N ARG A 8 5.20 14.33 -21.45
CA ARG A 8 6.08 14.16 -20.27
C ARG A 8 6.05 15.37 -19.35
N ALA A 9 6.10 16.59 -19.91
CA ALA A 9 6.03 17.81 -19.13
C ALA A 9 4.68 17.97 -18.41
N HIS A 10 3.58 17.66 -19.09
CA HIS A 10 2.23 17.67 -18.49
C HIS A 10 2.08 16.64 -17.38
N LEU A 11 2.53 15.40 -17.60
CA LEU A 11 2.50 14.35 -16.58
C LEU A 11 3.33 14.76 -15.35
N SER A 12 4.54 15.28 -15.56
CA SER A 12 5.39 15.77 -14.46
C SER A 12 4.71 16.87 -13.63
N LYS A 13 3.97 17.76 -14.28
CA LYS A 13 3.21 18.81 -13.58
C LYS A 13 2.05 18.22 -12.77
N LEU A 14 1.32 17.25 -13.33
CA LEU A 14 0.23 16.56 -12.63
C LEU A 14 0.74 15.77 -11.43
N GLU A 15 1.84 15.01 -11.57
CA GLU A 15 2.45 14.25 -10.49
C GLU A 15 2.87 15.16 -9.32
N LYS A 16 3.45 16.33 -9.61
CA LYS A 16 3.81 17.32 -8.58
C LYS A 16 2.59 17.85 -7.84
N ALA A 17 1.50 18.16 -8.55
CA ALA A 17 0.25 18.62 -7.94
C ALA A 17 -0.42 17.52 -7.10
N ALA A 18 -0.47 16.29 -7.60
CA ALA A 18 -0.98 15.12 -6.91
C ALA A 18 -0.19 14.80 -5.62
N GLY A 19 1.15 14.86 -5.69
CA GLY A 19 2.03 14.58 -4.56
C GLY A 19 1.92 15.59 -3.40
N PHE A 20 1.38 16.77 -3.65
CA PHE A 20 1.19 17.80 -2.62
C PHE A 20 0.15 17.35 -1.57
N SER A 21 -0.96 16.75 -1.99
CA SER A 21 -2.13 16.54 -1.11
C SER A 21 -2.55 15.09 -0.94
N PHE A 22 -2.45 14.27 -1.99
CA PHE A 22 -3.15 12.97 -2.05
C PHE A 22 -2.22 11.77 -2.16
N PHE A 23 -1.09 11.94 -2.85
CA PHE A 23 -0.16 10.86 -3.10
C PHE A 23 1.11 11.05 -2.28
N ARG A 24 1.59 9.96 -1.69
CA ARG A 24 2.90 9.91 -1.03
C ARG A 24 3.82 8.99 -1.81
N LYS A 25 4.92 9.52 -2.33
CA LYS A 25 5.91 8.74 -3.06
C LYS A 25 6.97 8.19 -2.10
N ILE A 26 7.20 6.88 -2.14
CA ILE A 26 8.30 6.20 -1.43
C ILE A 26 9.02 5.35 -2.46
N GLY A 27 10.28 5.69 -2.77
CA GLY A 27 11.00 5.08 -3.88
C GLY A 27 10.23 5.25 -5.18
N ASP A 28 9.93 4.15 -5.86
CA ASP A 28 9.19 4.13 -7.12
C ASP A 28 7.68 3.88 -6.96
N LYS A 29 7.18 3.77 -5.72
CA LYS A 29 5.76 3.51 -5.44
C LYS A 29 5.04 4.77 -4.96
N TYR A 30 3.77 4.89 -5.34
CA TYR A 30 2.85 5.91 -4.85
C TYR A 30 1.81 5.27 -3.94
N TYR A 31 1.63 5.85 -2.77
CA TYR A 31 0.66 5.44 -1.76
C TYR A 31 -0.44 6.49 -1.66
N VAL A 32 -1.68 6.02 -1.61
CA VAL A 32 -2.89 6.85 -1.64
C VAL A 32 -3.94 6.19 -0.74
N THR A 33 -4.76 7.02 -0.11
CA THR A 33 -5.93 6.59 0.67
C THR A 33 -7.02 7.65 0.56
N ASP A 34 -8.27 7.20 0.49
CA ASP A 34 -9.48 8.02 0.63
C ASP A 34 -9.92 8.20 2.10
N LYS A 35 -9.13 7.66 3.03
CA LYS A 35 -9.31 7.67 4.50
C LYS A 35 -10.54 6.92 5.01
N TRP A 36 -11.26 6.21 4.14
CA TRP A 36 -12.40 5.42 4.57
C TRP A 36 -11.96 4.14 5.25
N MET A 37 -12.63 3.80 6.35
CA MET A 37 -12.50 2.48 6.97
C MET A 37 -13.33 1.48 6.16
N ALA A 38 -12.67 0.44 5.67
CA ALA A 38 -13.26 -0.61 4.87
C ALA A 38 -12.79 -1.97 5.41
N THR A 39 -13.54 -3.03 5.13
CA THR A 39 -13.07 -4.40 5.37
C THR A 39 -11.90 -4.75 4.45
N PHE A 40 -11.15 -5.80 4.76
CA PHE A 40 -10.06 -6.28 3.89
C PHE A 40 -10.52 -6.54 2.46
N HIS A 41 -11.70 -7.16 2.29
CA HIS A 41 -12.24 -7.48 0.97
C HIS A 41 -12.63 -6.22 0.18
N GLU A 42 -13.26 -5.24 0.83
CA GLU A 42 -13.56 -3.96 0.21
C GLU A 42 -12.29 -3.19 -0.16
N GLY A 43 -11.27 -3.20 0.70
CA GLY A 43 -9.97 -2.59 0.43
C GLY A 43 -9.29 -3.17 -0.82
N LEU A 44 -9.33 -4.50 -0.99
CA LEU A 44 -8.85 -5.14 -2.22
C LEU A 44 -9.58 -4.62 -3.46
N LYS A 45 -10.91 -4.53 -3.40
CA LYS A 45 -11.73 -4.05 -4.51
C LYS A 45 -11.45 -2.58 -4.82
N ILE A 46 -11.44 -1.71 -3.80
CA ILE A 46 -11.20 -0.27 -3.97
C ILE A 46 -9.84 -0.02 -4.61
N CYS A 47 -8.77 -0.67 -4.12
CA CYS A 47 -7.44 -0.52 -4.70
C CYS A 47 -7.40 -0.99 -6.15
N ALA A 48 -7.99 -2.15 -6.46
CA ALA A 48 -8.02 -2.70 -7.81
C ALA A 48 -8.82 -1.84 -8.79
N ASP A 49 -9.99 -1.33 -8.38
CA ASP A 49 -10.85 -0.45 -9.19
C ASP A 49 -10.11 0.87 -9.57
N HIS A 50 -9.10 1.27 -8.79
CA HIS A 50 -8.26 2.45 -9.05
C HIS A 50 -6.87 2.11 -9.64
N GLY A 51 -6.68 0.89 -10.15
CA GLY A 51 -5.43 0.48 -10.81
C GLY A 51 -4.24 0.26 -9.86
N GLY A 52 -4.51 0.09 -8.56
CA GLY A 52 -3.50 -0.19 -7.54
C GLY A 52 -3.73 -1.52 -6.83
N THR A 53 -2.99 -1.75 -5.75
CA THR A 53 -3.12 -2.91 -4.87
C THR A 53 -3.02 -2.45 -3.42
N LEU A 54 -3.49 -3.27 -2.46
CA LEU A 54 -3.17 -3.04 -1.06
C LEU A 54 -1.63 -3.00 -0.87
N PRO A 55 -1.13 -2.12 0.00
CA PRO A 55 0.29 -1.94 0.17
C PRO A 55 0.91 -3.17 0.83
N LEU A 56 2.07 -3.61 0.37
CA LEU A 56 2.84 -4.68 1.00
C LEU A 56 4.32 -4.29 1.03
N PRO A 57 4.87 -3.91 2.19
CA PRO A 57 6.28 -3.57 2.30
C PRO A 57 7.14 -4.81 2.05
N ARG A 58 8.17 -4.68 1.22
CA ARG A 58 9.10 -5.76 0.86
C ARG A 58 10.44 -5.65 1.60
N GLY A 59 10.55 -4.74 2.56
CA GLY A 59 11.74 -4.56 3.41
C GLY A 59 11.55 -3.53 4.51
N GLU A 60 12.52 -3.44 5.43
CA GLU A 60 12.44 -2.59 6.63
C GLU A 60 12.30 -1.09 6.30
N ALA A 61 13.09 -0.58 5.34
CA ALA A 61 13.03 0.83 4.95
C ALA A 61 11.66 1.22 4.38
N GLU A 62 11.08 0.34 3.55
CA GLU A 62 9.74 0.53 3.00
C GLU A 62 8.67 0.45 4.09
N ASN A 63 8.81 -0.50 5.02
CA ASN A 63 7.90 -0.64 6.16
C ASN A 63 7.87 0.63 7.04
N GLN A 64 9.04 1.18 7.37
CA GLN A 64 9.13 2.42 8.15
C GLN A 64 8.53 3.62 7.41
N ALA A 65 8.77 3.72 6.10
CA ALA A 65 8.22 4.80 5.29
C ALA A 65 6.70 4.69 5.16
N LEU A 66 6.17 3.48 4.93
CA LEU A 66 4.74 3.20 4.87
C LEU A 66 4.05 3.54 6.19
N ALA A 67 4.62 3.16 7.34
CA ALA A 67 4.06 3.48 8.65
C ALA A 67 3.91 5.00 8.86
N LYS A 68 4.89 5.80 8.42
CA LYS A 68 4.79 7.27 8.45
C LYS A 68 3.67 7.78 7.54
N VAL A 69 3.54 7.23 6.33
CA VAL A 69 2.46 7.60 5.40
C VAL A 69 1.09 7.27 5.97
N VAL A 70 0.92 6.08 6.55
CA VAL A 70 -0.32 5.64 7.22
C VAL A 70 -0.66 6.60 8.36
N MET A 71 0.29 6.89 9.25
CA MET A 71 0.07 7.82 10.36
C MET A 71 -0.30 9.23 9.89
N ILE A 72 0.39 9.78 8.89
CA ILE A 72 0.12 11.12 8.34
C ILE A 72 -1.25 11.18 7.63
N SER A 73 -1.62 10.11 6.93
CA SER A 73 -2.81 10.14 6.05
C SER A 73 -4.09 9.75 6.79
N LEU A 74 -4.00 8.78 7.70
CA LEU A 74 -5.13 8.21 8.43
C LEU A 74 -5.25 8.73 9.88
N GLY A 75 -4.18 9.28 10.46
CA GLY A 75 -4.15 9.62 11.88
C GLY A 75 -4.18 8.40 12.82
N SER A 76 -4.01 7.20 12.27
CA SER A 76 -4.04 5.92 12.95
C SER A 76 -2.87 5.07 12.45
N PRO A 77 -2.27 4.21 13.31
CA PRO A 77 -1.22 3.28 12.87
C PRO A 77 -1.76 2.08 12.09
N ASN A 78 -3.09 1.90 12.04
CA ASN A 78 -3.70 0.69 11.50
C ASN A 78 -4.05 0.84 10.02
N ALA A 79 -3.55 -0.07 9.18
CA ALA A 79 -3.93 -0.22 7.78
C ALA A 79 -3.82 -1.69 7.36
N PHE A 80 -4.69 -2.12 6.45
CA PHE A 80 -4.54 -3.45 5.84
C PHE A 80 -3.33 -3.49 4.91
N LEU A 81 -2.57 -4.58 5.00
CA LEU A 81 -1.49 -4.89 4.08
C LEU A 81 -1.95 -5.94 3.07
N GLY A 82 -1.35 -5.97 1.88
CA GLY A 82 -1.63 -6.95 0.83
C GLY A 82 -1.09 -8.35 1.13
N ALA A 83 -1.33 -8.87 2.33
CA ALA A 83 -0.94 -10.20 2.78
C ALA A 83 -2.13 -10.91 3.43
N THR A 84 -2.23 -12.22 3.22
CA THR A 84 -3.30 -13.05 3.79
C THR A 84 -2.84 -14.49 3.96
N ASP A 85 -3.40 -15.18 4.94
CA ASP A 85 -3.25 -16.60 5.22
C ASP A 85 -4.51 -17.40 4.83
N ARG A 86 -5.54 -16.76 4.27
CA ARG A 86 -6.83 -17.42 3.91
C ARG A 86 -6.71 -18.60 2.94
N HIS A 87 -5.63 -18.66 2.17
CA HIS A 87 -5.38 -19.75 1.23
C HIS A 87 -4.53 -20.87 1.82
N PHE A 88 -3.78 -20.58 2.88
CA PHE A 88 -2.86 -21.50 3.52
C PHE A 88 -2.88 -21.20 5.01
N ASP A 89 -3.67 -21.98 5.77
CA ASP A 89 -3.76 -21.83 7.22
C ASP A 89 -2.35 -21.71 7.83
N ASP A 90 -2.17 -20.66 8.64
CA ASP A 90 -0.92 -20.28 9.31
C ASP A 90 0.27 -19.95 8.39
N LYS A 91 0.03 -19.68 7.10
CA LYS A 91 1.05 -19.21 6.15
C LYS A 91 0.58 -17.97 5.40
N PHE A 92 1.03 -16.82 5.88
CA PHE A 92 0.83 -15.56 5.17
C PHE A 92 1.58 -15.54 3.84
N VAL A 93 0.83 -15.25 2.78
CA VAL A 93 1.31 -15.04 1.41
C VAL A 93 0.85 -13.68 0.91
N ASP A 94 1.47 -13.19 -0.16
CA ASP A 94 0.98 -11.99 -0.84
C ASP A 94 -0.27 -12.31 -1.69
N LEU A 95 -0.87 -11.27 -2.28
CA LEU A 95 -2.07 -11.40 -3.13
C LEU A 95 -1.85 -12.24 -4.41
N SER A 96 -0.61 -12.63 -4.73
CA SER A 96 -0.25 -13.54 -5.81
C SER A 96 0.14 -14.94 -5.31
N ASN A 97 -0.22 -15.25 -4.06
CA ASN A 97 0.09 -16.51 -3.38
C ASN A 97 1.60 -16.81 -3.27
N GLN A 98 2.45 -15.78 -3.31
CA GLN A 98 3.90 -15.94 -3.11
C GLN A 98 4.26 -15.74 -1.63
N PRO A 99 5.31 -16.43 -1.13
CA PRO A 99 5.83 -16.20 0.21
C PRO A 99 6.19 -14.73 0.43
N LEU A 100 5.93 -14.22 1.63
CA LEU A 100 6.31 -12.85 2.00
C LEU A 100 7.85 -12.75 2.09
N PRO A 101 8.50 -11.87 1.31
CA PRO A 101 9.95 -11.68 1.39
C PRO A 101 10.37 -10.89 2.65
N PHE A 102 9.40 -10.25 3.31
CA PHE A 102 9.58 -9.48 4.52
C PHE A 102 8.31 -9.53 5.36
N PHE A 103 8.46 -9.67 6.67
CA PHE A 103 7.40 -9.50 7.65
C PHE A 103 7.99 -8.93 8.94
N LYS A 104 7.18 -8.16 9.67
CA LYS A 104 7.56 -7.58 10.96
C LYS A 104 6.37 -7.61 11.90
N TRP A 105 6.14 -8.79 12.45
CA TRP A 105 5.05 -9.03 13.38
C TRP A 105 5.24 -8.25 14.68
N GLY A 106 4.12 -7.85 15.29
CA GLY A 106 4.11 -7.36 16.66
C GLY A 106 4.44 -8.48 17.64
N PRO A 107 4.68 -8.14 18.92
CA PRO A 107 4.85 -9.16 19.96
C PRO A 107 3.67 -10.14 19.97
N SER A 108 3.97 -11.44 19.95
CA SER A 108 2.98 -12.52 19.95
C SER A 108 2.06 -12.55 18.72
N GLU A 109 2.47 -12.00 17.57
CA GLU A 109 1.78 -12.12 16.28
C GLU A 109 2.60 -12.97 15.29
N PRO A 110 1.96 -13.65 14.31
CA PRO A 110 0.51 -13.76 14.11
C PRO A 110 -0.09 -14.79 15.08
N ASN A 111 -1.15 -14.44 15.80
CA ASN A 111 -1.81 -15.33 16.78
C ASN A 111 -3.23 -15.78 16.38
N ASN A 112 -3.66 -15.48 15.14
CA ASN A 112 -5.00 -15.78 14.65
C ASN A 112 -6.15 -15.16 15.49
N GLN A 113 -5.88 -14.10 16.26
CA GLN A 113 -6.90 -13.39 17.05
C GLN A 113 -7.51 -12.17 16.31
N MET A 114 -6.93 -11.80 15.16
CA MET A 114 -7.39 -10.68 14.33
C MET A 114 -8.08 -11.14 13.04
N ALA A 115 -8.92 -12.18 13.13
CA ALA A 115 -9.75 -12.68 12.03
C ALA A 115 -11.01 -11.83 11.81
#